data_AF-A0A061I2U0-F1
#
_entry.id   AF-A0A061I2U0-F1
#
_cell.length_a   1.000
_cell.length_b   1.000
_cell.length_c   1.000
_cell.angle_alpha   90.00
_cell.angle_beta   90.00
_cell.angle_gamma   90.00
#
_symmetry.space_group_name_H-M   'P 1'
#
loop_
_entity.id
_entity.type
_entity.pdbx_description
1 polymer ?
#
loop_
_entity_poly.entity_id
_entity_poly.type
_entity_poly.pdbx_seq_one_letter_code
_entity_poly.pdbx_strand_id
1 'polypeptide(L)'
;MEPNATEDHAEQKSPTRNRPSKKQLSTPSVLPRLHVRPWWFPEQELSDPLVLYIESWLADVIFGPNQSLLPELEWISQALVTMDIVDSGNLAEITIFGRPAVKNRLKIILLNLVAWHKENRHIVRAMKMKEREELLKSSPSNSNNLPEPVQKAPAD
;
A
#
# COMPACT_ATOMS: atom_id res chain seq x y z
N MET A 1 4.59 -32.77 -76.33
CA MET A 1 5.64 -32.03 -77.06
C MET A 1 5.96 -30.82 -76.19
N GLU A 2 6.89 -30.97 -75.26
CA GLU A 2 7.51 -29.82 -74.60
C GLU A 2 8.60 -29.23 -75.50
N PRO A 3 8.95 -27.95 -75.32
CA PRO A 3 10.24 -27.68 -74.67
C PRO A 3 10.27 -26.46 -73.72
N ASN A 4 10.80 -26.71 -72.52
CA ASN A 4 11.91 -26.07 -71.79
C ASN A 4 12.29 -24.57 -71.90
N ALA A 5 12.60 -24.06 -70.68
CA ALA A 5 13.64 -23.09 -70.27
C ALA A 5 13.48 -21.62 -70.67
N THR A 6 13.95 -20.61 -69.94
CA THR A 6 14.42 -20.33 -68.56
C THR A 6 14.77 -18.84 -68.69
N GLU A 7 14.29 -17.93 -67.83
CA GLU A 7 15.02 -16.68 -67.58
C GLU A 7 14.63 -16.05 -66.24
N ASP A 8 15.65 -15.97 -65.40
CA ASP A 8 15.74 -15.32 -64.11
C ASP A 8 15.44 -13.81 -64.20
N HIS A 9 14.65 -13.31 -63.24
CA HIS A 9 14.92 -11.99 -62.67
C HIS A 9 14.77 -12.06 -61.15
N ALA A 10 15.92 -11.95 -60.50
CA ALA A 10 16.10 -11.84 -59.07
C ALA A 10 15.68 -10.45 -58.53
N GLU A 11 15.22 -10.47 -57.27
CA GLU A 11 15.41 -9.44 -56.23
C GLU A 11 14.80 -8.04 -56.46
N GLN A 12 13.96 -7.48 -55.59
CA GLN A 12 14.14 -7.35 -54.14
C GLN A 12 12.78 -7.29 -53.44
N LYS A 13 12.51 -8.24 -52.54
CA LYS A 13 11.45 -8.13 -51.54
C LYS A 13 12.13 -8.10 -50.17
N SER A 14 12.15 -6.91 -49.57
CA SER A 14 12.71 -6.66 -48.25
C SER A 14 12.17 -7.67 -47.23
N PRO A 15 13.00 -8.38 -46.45
CA PRO A 15 12.50 -9.23 -45.39
C PRO A 15 12.18 -8.32 -44.19
N THR A 16 10.90 -8.04 -43.96
CA THR A 16 10.44 -7.40 -42.73
C THR A 16 10.72 -8.34 -41.57
N ARG A 17 11.85 -8.09 -40.91
CA ARG A 17 12.36 -8.85 -39.77
C ARG A 17 11.33 -8.80 -38.64
N ASN A 18 10.92 -10.00 -38.25
CA ASN A 18 10.11 -10.33 -37.08
C ASN A 18 10.39 -9.44 -35.87
N ARG A 19 9.34 -8.84 -35.30
CA ARG A 19 9.30 -8.56 -33.86
C ARG A 19 7.96 -9.06 -33.34
N PRO A 20 7.87 -10.29 -32.81
CA PRO A 20 6.74 -10.60 -31.95
C PRO A 20 6.84 -9.65 -30.77
N SER A 21 5.93 -8.69 -30.72
CA SER A 21 5.68 -7.91 -29.52
C SER A 21 5.52 -8.93 -28.40
N LYS A 22 6.53 -9.01 -27.52
CA LYS A 22 6.42 -9.69 -26.25
C LYS A 22 5.24 -9.00 -25.58
N LYS A 23 4.04 -9.58 -25.73
CA LYS A 23 2.91 -9.32 -24.84
C LYS A 23 3.48 -9.71 -23.50
N GLN A 24 3.95 -8.69 -22.77
CA GLN A 24 4.41 -8.88 -21.42
C GLN A 24 3.22 -9.52 -20.72
N LEU A 25 3.36 -10.79 -20.37
CA LEU A 25 2.51 -11.35 -19.35
C LEU A 25 2.72 -10.42 -18.17
N SER A 26 1.73 -9.59 -17.90
CA SER A 26 1.51 -9.00 -16.60
C SER A 26 1.62 -10.17 -15.63
N THR A 27 2.77 -10.24 -14.96
CA THR A 27 3.01 -11.18 -13.87
C THR A 27 1.79 -11.11 -12.96
N PRO A 28 1.13 -12.24 -12.63
CA PRO A 28 0.15 -12.19 -11.57
C PRO A 28 0.88 -11.67 -10.34
N SER A 29 0.50 -10.45 -9.95
CA SER A 29 1.04 -9.78 -8.79
C SER A 29 0.67 -10.62 -7.58
N VAL A 30 1.68 -10.99 -6.79
CA VAL A 30 1.59 -11.77 -5.56
C VAL A 30 1.35 -13.26 -5.82
N LEU A 31 2.40 -14.06 -5.63
CA LEU A 31 2.22 -15.49 -5.32
C LEU A 31 1.20 -15.56 -4.18
N PRO A 32 0.09 -16.33 -4.29
CA PRO A 32 -0.79 -16.53 -3.16
C PRO A 32 0.11 -17.01 -2.03
N ARG A 33 0.19 -16.24 -0.94
CA ARG A 33 0.95 -16.67 0.23
C ARG A 33 0.23 -17.91 0.70
N LEU A 34 0.77 -19.07 0.34
CA LEU A 34 0.24 -20.36 0.74
C LEU A 34 0.43 -20.44 2.25
N HIS A 35 -0.57 -19.97 2.99
CA HIS A 35 -0.63 -20.10 4.43
C HIS A 35 -0.79 -21.59 4.72
N VAL A 36 0.31 -22.23 5.09
CA VAL A 36 0.32 -23.63 5.50
C VAL A 36 -0.43 -23.70 6.82
N ARG A 37 -1.51 -24.51 6.86
CA ARG A 37 -2.29 -24.73 8.08
C ARG A 37 -1.35 -25.23 9.19
N PRO A 38 -1.29 -24.54 10.34
CA PRO A 38 -0.54 -25.02 11.49
C PRO A 38 -1.03 -26.40 11.94
N TRP A 39 -0.13 -27.25 12.43
CA TRP A 39 -0.47 -28.61 12.88
C TRP A 39 -1.48 -28.64 14.04
N TRP A 40 -1.55 -27.56 14.83
CA TRP A 40 -2.47 -27.39 15.95
C TRP A 40 -3.86 -26.89 15.53
N PHE A 41 -4.01 -26.35 14.32
CA PHE A 41 -5.27 -25.73 13.89
C PHE A 41 -6.22 -26.78 13.27
N PRO A 42 -7.45 -26.94 13.80
CA PRO A 42 -8.39 -27.95 13.32
C PRO A 42 -8.97 -27.59 11.95
N GLU A 43 -9.14 -28.60 11.10
CA GLU A 43 -9.60 -28.42 9.71
C GLU A 43 -11.04 -27.91 9.61
N GLN A 44 -11.90 -28.33 10.54
CA GLN A 44 -13.31 -27.95 10.56
C GLN A 44 -13.49 -26.45 10.74
N GLU A 45 -12.56 -25.80 11.44
CA GLU A 45 -12.59 -24.36 11.70
C GLU A 45 -12.12 -23.52 10.50
N LEU A 46 -11.67 -24.16 9.41
CA LEU A 46 -11.43 -23.49 8.12
C LEU A 46 -12.74 -23.15 7.38
N SER A 47 -13.87 -23.72 7.80
CA SER A 47 -15.17 -23.43 7.22
C SER A 47 -15.70 -22.10 7.74
N ASP A 48 -16.39 -21.34 6.88
CA ASP A 48 -17.04 -20.06 7.23
C ASP A 48 -16.06 -19.04 7.86
N PRO A 49 -15.07 -18.53 7.11
CA PRO A 49 -14.20 -17.48 7.64
C PRO A 49 -14.96 -16.19 7.93
N LEU A 50 -14.49 -15.44 8.92
CA LEU A 50 -14.89 -14.05 9.10
C LEU A 50 -13.92 -13.15 8.33
N VAL A 51 -14.45 -12.36 7.39
CA VAL A 51 -13.66 -11.42 6.58
C VAL A 51 -13.92 -9.98 7.03
N LEU A 52 -12.86 -9.20 7.17
CA LEU A 52 -12.87 -7.78 7.54
C LEU A 52 -11.95 -7.00 6.61
N TYR A 53 -12.27 -5.74 6.37
CA TYR A 53 -11.43 -4.85 5.57
C TYR A 53 -11.00 -3.65 6.40
N ILE A 54 -9.69 -3.36 6.40
CA ILE A 54 -9.11 -2.21 7.08
C ILE A 54 -8.10 -1.51 6.17
N GLU A 55 -7.78 -0.24 6.42
CA GLU A 55 -6.76 0.46 5.63
C GLU A 55 -5.39 -0.24 5.80
N SER A 56 -4.63 -0.40 4.72
CA SER A 56 -3.38 -1.15 4.70
C SER A 56 -2.35 -0.63 5.70
N TRP A 57 -2.22 0.70 5.83
CA TRP A 57 -1.33 1.31 6.81
C TRP A 57 -1.72 0.98 8.27
N LEU A 58 -3.01 0.74 8.55
CA LEU A 58 -3.44 0.29 9.88
C LEU A 58 -3.07 -1.16 10.10
N ALA A 59 -3.18 -2.00 9.05
CA ALA A 59 -2.78 -3.39 9.13
C ALA A 59 -1.28 -3.52 9.47
N ASP A 60 -0.42 -2.73 8.82
CA ASP A 60 1.01 -2.71 9.12
C ASP A 60 1.32 -2.23 10.54
N VAL A 61 0.53 -1.28 11.07
CA VAL A 61 0.68 -0.79 12.44
C VAL A 61 0.22 -1.83 13.47
N ILE A 62 -0.87 -2.55 13.19
CA ILE A 62 -1.48 -3.53 14.11
C ILE A 62 -0.71 -4.86 14.10
N PHE A 63 -0.35 -5.37 12.92
CA PHE A 63 0.29 -6.67 12.76
C PHE A 63 1.81 -6.58 12.61
N GLY A 64 2.35 -5.36 12.62
CA GLY A 64 3.77 -5.12 12.42
C GLY A 64 4.21 -5.22 10.96
N PRO A 65 5.44 -4.77 10.66
CA PRO A 65 6.00 -4.83 9.32
C PRO A 65 6.09 -6.29 8.84
N ASN A 66 5.71 -6.53 7.59
CA ASN A 66 5.65 -7.87 7.01
C ASN A 66 4.80 -8.86 7.84
N GLN A 67 3.82 -8.38 8.61
CA GLN A 67 2.91 -9.21 9.41
C GLN A 67 3.61 -9.99 10.52
N SER A 68 4.69 -9.44 11.09
CA SER A 68 5.52 -10.11 12.10
C SER A 68 4.78 -10.56 13.36
N LEU A 69 3.66 -9.92 13.70
CA LEU A 69 2.85 -10.24 14.88
C LEU A 69 1.74 -11.26 14.59
N LEU A 70 1.48 -11.63 13.32
CA LEU A 70 0.45 -12.62 13.00
C LEU A 70 0.68 -13.96 13.69
N PRO A 71 1.88 -14.58 13.67
CA PRO A 71 2.08 -15.89 14.30
C PRO A 71 1.79 -15.88 15.81
N GLU A 72 2.15 -14.80 16.49
CA GLU A 72 1.87 -14.63 17.92
C GLU A 72 0.37 -14.45 18.18
N LEU A 73 -0.29 -13.61 17.40
CA LEU A 73 -1.74 -13.42 17.48
C LEU A 73 -2.49 -14.73 17.23
N GLU A 74 -2.12 -15.47 16.19
CA GLU A 74 -2.73 -16.75 15.84
C GLU A 74 -2.59 -17.75 16.99
N TRP A 75 -1.39 -17.87 17.56
CA TRP A 75 -1.11 -18.77 18.67
C TRP A 75 -1.89 -18.40 19.94
N ILE A 76 -1.89 -17.13 20.33
CA ILE A 76 -2.57 -16.66 21.56
C ILE A 76 -4.08 -16.78 21.42
N SER A 77 -4.62 -16.41 20.27
CA SER A 77 -6.07 -16.44 20.03
C SER A 77 -6.59 -17.84 19.72
N GLN A 78 -5.71 -18.78 19.34
CA GLN A 78 -6.08 -20.08 18.82
C GLN A 78 -7.02 -19.94 17.61
N ALA A 79 -6.67 -19.03 16.70
CA ALA A 79 -7.35 -18.76 15.44
C ALA A 79 -6.31 -18.61 14.33
N LEU A 80 -6.67 -18.97 13.10
CA LEU A 80 -5.81 -18.71 11.94
C LEU A 80 -6.22 -17.38 11.31
N VAL A 81 -5.26 -16.53 10.99
CA VAL A 81 -5.51 -15.18 10.49
C VAL A 81 -4.65 -14.93 9.26
N THR A 82 -5.29 -14.74 8.12
CA THR A 82 -4.60 -14.34 6.89
C THR A 82 -4.83 -12.86 6.62
N MET A 83 -3.85 -12.23 6.00
CA MET A 83 -3.89 -10.82 5.64
C MET A 83 -3.36 -10.64 4.23
N ASP A 84 -4.23 -10.17 3.35
CA ASP A 84 -3.91 -9.87 1.96
C ASP A 84 -4.14 -8.39 1.67
N ILE A 85 -3.21 -7.79 0.93
CA ILE A 85 -3.34 -6.41 0.49
C ILE A 85 -4.19 -6.40 -0.77
N VAL A 86 -5.33 -5.72 -0.71
CA VAL A 86 -6.30 -5.58 -1.80
C VAL A 86 -6.37 -4.11 -2.27
N ASP A 87 -7.18 -3.84 -3.30
CA ASP A 87 -7.48 -2.49 -3.80
C ASP A 87 -6.27 -1.58 -3.96
N SER A 88 -5.39 -1.92 -4.91
CA SER A 88 -4.20 -1.13 -5.28
C SER A 88 -3.22 -0.83 -4.15
N GLY A 89 -3.34 -1.49 -2.99
CA GLY A 89 -2.45 -1.27 -1.85
C GLY A 89 -3.04 -0.46 -0.71
N ASN A 90 -4.28 0.04 -0.82
CA ASN A 90 -4.87 0.93 0.17
C ASN A 90 -5.66 0.22 1.27
N LEU A 91 -6.12 -1.01 0.98
CA LEU A 91 -6.96 -1.79 1.87
C LEU A 91 -6.28 -3.14 2.11
N ALA A 92 -6.43 -3.66 3.32
CA ALA A 92 -6.05 -5.00 3.70
C ALA A 92 -7.32 -5.79 4.02
N GLU A 93 -7.46 -6.93 3.38
CA GLU A 93 -8.43 -7.95 3.74
C GLU A 93 -7.83 -8.81 4.84
N ILE A 94 -8.54 -8.92 5.96
CA ILE A 94 -8.20 -9.80 7.07
C ILE A 94 -9.24 -10.91 7.11
N THR A 95 -8.76 -12.15 7.04
CA THR A 95 -9.61 -13.33 7.06
C THR A 95 -9.28 -14.16 8.29
N ILE A 96 -10.29 -14.40 9.13
CA ILE A 96 -10.16 -15.05 10.43
C ILE A 96 -10.91 -16.38 10.41
N PHE A 97 -10.18 -17.46 10.60
CA PHE A 97 -10.70 -18.81 10.75
C PHE A 97 -10.63 -19.22 12.21
N GLY A 98 -11.63 -19.95 12.67
CA GLY A 98 -11.71 -20.35 14.07
C GLY A 98 -13.13 -20.56 14.56
N ARG A 99 -13.24 -20.96 15.83
CA ARG A 99 -14.53 -21.03 16.54
C ARG A 99 -15.29 -19.70 16.49
N PRO A 100 -16.62 -19.69 16.32
CA PRO A 100 -17.42 -18.46 16.20
C PRO A 100 -17.17 -17.42 17.31
N ALA A 101 -17.05 -17.87 18.57
CA ALA A 101 -16.77 -16.99 19.70
C ALA A 101 -15.39 -16.31 19.59
N VAL A 102 -14.37 -17.03 19.11
CA VAL A 102 -13.01 -16.52 18.92
C VAL A 102 -12.98 -15.52 17.76
N LYS A 103 -13.61 -15.85 16.62
CA LYS A 103 -13.76 -14.94 15.48
C LYS A 103 -14.37 -13.60 15.91
N ASN A 104 -15.48 -13.65 16.65
CA ASN A 104 -16.16 -12.45 17.13
C ASN A 104 -15.32 -11.64 18.12
N ARG A 105 -14.59 -12.31 19.01
CA ARG A 105 -13.69 -11.64 19.95
C ARG A 105 -12.55 -10.92 19.21
N LEU A 106 -11.92 -11.58 18.24
CA LEU A 106 -10.87 -10.99 17.42
C LEU A 106 -11.39 -9.81 16.60
N LYS A 107 -12.58 -9.93 16.00
CA LYS A 107 -13.26 -8.82 15.31
C LYS A 107 -13.33 -7.57 16.19
N ILE A 108 -13.84 -7.72 17.41
CA ILE A 108 -14.02 -6.59 18.34
C ILE A 108 -12.66 -5.98 18.70
N ILE A 109 -11.66 -6.81 19.01
CA ILE A 109 -10.31 -6.33 19.34
C ILE A 109 -9.71 -5.54 18.17
N LEU A 110 -9.75 -6.09 16.95
CA LEU A 110 -9.19 -5.45 15.77
C LEU A 110 -9.90 -4.13 15.44
N LEU A 111 -11.23 -4.09 15.52
CA LEU A 111 -11.99 -2.86 15.29
C LEU A 111 -11.67 -1.78 16.33
N ASN A 112 -11.49 -2.17 17.59
CA ASN A 112 -11.09 -1.24 18.65
C ASN A 112 -9.67 -0.69 18.44
N LEU A 113 -8.72 -1.55 18.04
CA LEU A 113 -7.35 -1.12 17.70
C LEU A 113 -7.36 -0.15 16.51
N VAL A 114 -8.14 -0.45 15.47
CA VAL A 114 -8.33 0.44 14.33
C VAL A 114 -8.86 1.81 14.78
N ALA A 115 -9.92 1.82 15.59
CA ALA A 115 -10.51 3.06 16.09
C ALA A 115 -9.49 3.88 16.91
N TRP A 116 -8.76 3.22 17.81
CA TRP A 116 -7.74 3.85 18.65
C TRP A 116 -6.61 4.47 17.82
N HIS A 117 -6.08 3.74 16.83
CA HIS A 117 -5.01 4.26 15.97
C HIS A 117 -5.47 5.41 15.08
N LYS A 118 -6.71 5.36 14.58
CA LYS A 118 -7.30 6.49 13.83
C LYS A 118 -7.37 7.73 14.71
N GLU A 119 -7.94 7.60 15.90
CA GLU A 119 -8.07 8.72 16.85
C GLU A 119 -6.71 9.32 17.20
N ASN A 120 -5.74 8.49 17.59
CA ASN A 120 -4.39 8.95 17.89
C ASN A 120 -3.74 9.69 16.70
N ARG A 121 -3.97 9.24 15.45
CA ARG A 121 -3.46 9.92 14.27
C ARG A 121 -4.08 11.30 14.10
N HIS A 122 -5.37 11.46 14.39
CA HIS A 122 -6.04 12.76 14.35
C HIS A 122 -5.48 13.70 15.42
N ILE A 123 -5.32 13.22 16.65
CA ILE A 123 -4.73 13.98 17.77
C ILE A 123 -3.31 14.44 17.43
N VAL A 124 -2.45 13.55 16.97
CA VAL A 124 -1.06 13.87 16.60
C VAL A 124 -1.00 14.91 15.47
N ARG A 125 -1.90 14.82 14.48
CA ARG A 125 -1.99 15.81 13.39
C ARG A 125 -2.44 17.18 13.91
N ALA A 126 -3.44 17.22 14.78
CA ALA A 126 -3.93 18.47 15.37
C ALA A 126 -2.84 19.16 16.21
N MET A 127 -2.09 18.39 17.01
CA MET A 127 -0.96 18.91 17.78
C MET A 127 0.12 19.51 16.88
N LYS A 128 0.51 18.81 15.81
CA LYS A 128 1.50 19.32 14.83
C LYS A 128 1.01 20.57 14.10
N MET A 129 -0.29 20.66 13.81
CA MET A 129 -0.87 21.84 13.18
C MET A 129 -0.83 23.05 14.13
N LYS A 130 -1.18 22.84 15.39
CA LYS A 130 -1.10 23.88 16.44
C LYS A 130 0.33 24.40 16.63
N GLU A 131 1.30 23.50 16.71
CA GLU A 131 2.73 23.87 16.81
C GLU A 131 3.16 24.74 15.63
N ARG A 132 2.78 24.36 14.40
CA ARG A 132 3.06 25.18 13.20
C ARG A 132 2.40 26.54 13.25
N GLU A 133 1.15 26.64 13.71
CA GLU A 133 0.48 27.93 13.86
C GLU A 133 1.17 28.84 14.88
N GLU A 134 1.64 28.28 15.99
CA GLU A 134 2.39 29.03 17.01
C GLU A 134 3.74 29.52 16.47
N LEU A 135 4.46 28.69 15.71
CA LEU A 135 5.70 29.10 15.02
C LEU A 135 5.45 30.22 13.99
N LEU A 136 4.34 30.18 13.27
CA LEU A 136 3.96 31.22 12.32
C LEU A 136 3.55 32.52 13.03
N LYS A 137 2.82 32.42 14.16
CA LYS A 137 2.43 33.59 14.98
C LYS A 137 3.62 34.25 15.69
N SER A 138 4.67 33.50 15.99
CA SER A 138 5.86 33.98 16.69
C SER A 138 6.98 34.47 15.76
N SER A 139 6.89 34.23 14.44
CA SER A 139 7.81 34.85 13.48
C SER A 139 7.55 36.34 13.38
N PRO A 140 8.54 37.21 13.64
CA PRO A 140 8.36 38.65 13.48
C PRO A 140 8.13 38.94 12.00
N SER A 141 7.00 39.58 11.69
CA SER A 141 6.80 40.25 10.41
C SER A 141 7.94 41.24 10.25
N ASN A 142 8.96 40.88 9.46
CA ASN A 142 10.03 41.79 9.09
C ASN A 142 9.49 42.76 8.03
N SER A 143 8.52 43.58 8.43
CA SER A 143 8.08 44.78 7.72
C SER A 143 8.56 45.95 8.55
N ASN A 144 9.75 46.46 8.23
CA ASN A 144 10.18 47.85 8.38
C ASN A 144 11.68 47.92 8.11
N ASN A 145 12.06 47.84 6.83
CA ASN A 145 13.30 48.46 6.35
C ASN A 145 12.97 49.12 5.00
N LEU A 146 12.26 50.24 5.07
CA LEU A 146 12.23 51.20 3.97
C LEU A 146 13.46 52.09 4.15
N PRO A 147 14.46 52.07 3.25
CA PRO A 147 15.47 53.11 3.24
C PRO A 147 14.85 54.38 2.64
N GLU A 148 14.52 55.36 3.49
CA GLU A 148 14.22 56.71 3.02
C GLU A 148 15.50 57.43 2.52
N PRO A 149 15.37 58.33 1.53
CA PRO A 149 16.48 58.77 0.70
C PRO A 149 17.34 59.85 1.38
N VAL A 150 18.64 59.77 1.13
CA VAL A 150 19.68 60.72 1.55
C VAL A 150 19.28 62.16 1.17
N GLN A 151 19.14 63.02 2.18
CA GLN A 151 18.90 64.44 1.98
C GLN A 151 20.12 65.12 1.33
N LYS A 152 19.81 65.91 0.31
CA LYS A 152 20.71 66.70 -0.54
C LYS A 152 21.31 67.87 0.25
N ALA A 153 22.64 67.98 0.26
CA ALA A 153 23.35 69.18 0.74
C ALA A 153 23.10 70.37 -0.21
N PRO A 154 22.95 71.61 0.30
CA PRO A 154 22.90 72.78 -0.56
C PRO A 154 24.30 73.14 -1.06
N ALA A 155 24.37 73.51 -2.33
CA ALA A 155 25.54 74.08 -2.98
C ALA A 155 25.66 75.58 -2.64
N ASP A 156 26.92 76.02 -2.53
CA ASP A 156 27.49 77.38 -2.59
C ASP A 156 26.77 78.56 -1.91
#